data_AF-A0A1V2L9W9-F1
#
_entry.id   AF-A0A1V2L9W9-F1
#
_cell.length_a   1.000
_cell.length_b   1.000
_cell.length_c   1.000
_cell.angle_alpha   90.00
_cell.angle_beta   90.00
_cell.angle_gamma   90.00
#
_symmetry.space_group_name_H-M   'P 1'
#
loop_
_entity.id
_entity.type
_entity.pdbx_description
1 polymer ?
#
loop_
_entity_poly.entity_id
_entity_poly.type
_entity_poly.pdbx_seq_one_letter_code
_entity_poly.pdbx_strand_id
1 'polypeptide(L)'
;MGNVKPIHHEPRKIEQLSSELLVAGAIGAVKGAVIGITTGLALRILSPTYRTARTQVKVFYHATWISMGAVFWAEKQLLQFEERTMREEQNRRTKLLDEAAERGIYLEADQAASDLGLHKSE
;
A
#
# COMPACT_ATOMS: atom_id res chain seq x y z
N MET A 1 24.14 -13.87 7.47
CA MET A 1 22.77 -13.66 6.96
C MET A 1 22.14 -12.58 7.82
N GLY A 2 21.94 -11.39 7.24
CA GLY A 2 21.53 -10.19 7.97
C GLY A 2 20.18 -10.36 8.66
N ASN A 3 20.17 -10.21 9.98
CA ASN A 3 18.97 -10.13 10.79
C ASN A 3 18.36 -8.74 10.57
N VAL A 4 17.57 -8.60 9.50
CA VAL A 4 16.75 -7.42 9.28
C VAL A 4 15.67 -7.45 10.36
N LYS A 5 15.90 -6.75 11.47
CA LYS A 5 14.89 -6.56 12.51
C LYS A 5 13.62 -6.03 11.81
N PRO A 6 12.46 -6.69 11.94
CA PRO A 6 11.23 -6.12 11.42
C PRO A 6 11.05 -4.75 12.05
N ILE A 7 10.84 -3.76 11.17
CA ILE A 7 10.54 -2.38 11.53
C ILE A 7 9.45 -2.42 12.60
N HIS A 8 9.76 -1.92 13.79
CA HIS A 8 8.81 -1.77 14.88
C HIS A 8 7.76 -0.76 14.41
N HIS A 9 6.69 -1.24 13.77
CA HIS A 9 5.56 -0.41 13.38
C HIS A 9 4.90 0.06 14.68
N GLU A 10 4.98 1.36 14.97
CA GLU A 10 4.26 1.96 16.08
C GLU A 10 2.76 1.62 15.93
N PRO A 11 2.09 1.14 16.99
CA PRO A 11 0.69 0.69 16.91
C PRO A 11 -0.25 1.79 16.41
N ARG A 12 0.09 3.06 16.66
CA ARG A 12 -0.64 4.23 16.15
C ARG A 12 -0.66 4.32 14.62
N LYS A 13 0.43 3.94 13.95
CA LYS A 13 0.51 3.94 12.48
C LYS A 13 -0.36 2.83 11.86
N ILE A 14 -0.51 1.70 12.56
CA ILE A 14 -1.33 0.57 12.12
C ILE A 14 -2.83 0.90 12.23
N GLU A 15 -3.23 1.58 13.31
CA GLU A 15 -4.62 2.01 13.51
C GLU A 15 -5.04 3.05 12.46
N GLN A 16 -4.17 4.03 12.19
CA GLN A 16 -4.39 5.02 11.12
C GLN A 16 -4.50 4.34 9.75
N LEU A 17 -3.57 3.46 9.42
CA LEU A 17 -3.60 2.70 8.16
C LEU A 17 -4.90 1.89 8.03
N SER A 18 -5.34 1.21 9.09
CA SER A 18 -6.57 0.40 9.07
C SER A 18 -7.80 1.27 8.82
N SER A 19 -7.87 2.46 9.43
CA SER A 19 -8.96 3.41 9.20
C SER A 19 -8.98 3.96 7.78
N GLU A 20 -7.80 4.31 7.23
CA GLU A 20 -7.68 4.79 5.84
C GLU A 20 -8.03 3.71 4.82
N LEU A 21 -7.57 2.48 5.03
CA LEU A 21 -7.90 1.33 4.18
C LEU A 21 -9.39 1.03 4.22
N LEU A 22 -10.04 1.15 5.38
CA LEU A 22 -11.48 0.91 5.50
C LEU A 22 -12.28 1.98 4.73
N VAL A 23 -11.88 3.26 4.83
CA VAL A 23 -12.51 4.35 4.07
C VAL A 23 -12.27 4.18 2.57
N ALA A 24 -11.03 3.90 2.15
CA ALA A 24 -10.70 3.68 0.75
C ALA A 24 -11.42 2.45 0.17
N GLY A 25 -11.48 1.36 0.94
CA GLY A 25 -12.22 0.15 0.60
C GLY A 25 -13.72 0.41 0.48
N ALA A 26 -14.32 1.20 1.37
CA ALA A 26 -15.73 1.58 1.28
C ALA A 26 -16.03 2.42 0.02
N ILE A 27 -15.15 3.37 -0.32
CA ILE A 27 -15.26 4.14 -1.58
C ILE A 27 -15.15 3.19 -2.79
N GLY A 28 -14.22 2.25 -2.73
CA GLY A 28 -14.04 1.21 -3.75
C GLY A 28 -15.27 0.32 -3.90
N ALA A 29 -15.88 -0.09 -2.79
CA ALA A 29 -17.08 -0.91 -2.76
C ALA A 29 -18.28 -0.19 -3.41
N VAL A 30 -18.46 1.11 -3.13
CA VAL A 30 -19.51 1.92 -3.76
C VAL A 30 -19.28 2.03 -5.28
N LYS A 31 -18.03 2.27 -5.70
CA LYS A 31 -17.69 2.30 -7.15
C LYS A 31 -17.94 0.95 -7.81
N GLY A 32 -17.55 -0.14 -7.15
CA GLY A 32 -17.84 -1.50 -7.58
C GLY A 32 -19.34 -1.79 -7.67
N ALA A 33 -20.14 -1.30 -6.71
CA ALA A 33 -21.59 -1.44 -6.73
C ALA A 33 -22.22 -0.71 -7.92
N VAL A 34 -21.77 0.52 -8.23
CA VAL A 34 -22.24 1.28 -9.39
C VAL A 34 -21.96 0.50 -10.68
N ILE A 35 -20.72 0.01 -10.86
CA ILE A 35 -20.34 -0.80 -12.03
C ILE A 35 -21.19 -2.08 -12.08
N GLY A 36 -21.34 -2.78 -10.96
CA GLY A 36 -22.13 -4.00 -10.88
C GLY A 36 -23.58 -3.76 -11.30
N ILE A 37 -24.22 -2.69 -10.82
CA ILE A 37 -25.61 -2.34 -11.15
C ILE A 37 -25.75 -1.95 -12.62
N THR A 38 -24.90 -1.06 -13.13
CA THR A 38 -24.98 -0.62 -14.53
C THR A 38 -24.76 -1.78 -15.49
N THR A 39 -23.74 -2.61 -15.21
CA THR A 39 -23.40 -3.75 -16.07
C THR A 39 -24.46 -4.84 -15.95
N GLY A 40 -24.99 -5.09 -14.74
CA GLY A 40 -26.09 -6.02 -14.52
C GLY A 40 -27.39 -5.61 -15.24
N LEU A 41 -27.70 -4.31 -15.29
CA LEU A 41 -28.85 -3.80 -16.05
C LEU A 41 -28.64 -3.97 -17.55
N ALA A 42 -27.45 -3.65 -18.07
CA ALA A 42 -27.11 -3.86 -19.48
C ALA A 42 -27.18 -5.34 -19.87
N LEU A 43 -26.64 -6.24 -19.05
CA LEU A 43 -26.69 -7.69 -19.23
C LEU A 43 -28.13 -8.23 -19.24
N ARG A 44 -29.01 -7.66 -18.42
CA ARG A 44 -30.43 -8.03 -18.42
C ARG A 44 -31.15 -7.69 -19.73
N ILE A 45 -30.72 -6.61 -20.40
CA ILE A 45 -31.31 -6.15 -21.66
C ILE A 45 -30.73 -6.94 -22.85
N LEU A 46 -29.41 -7.13 -22.87
CA LEU A 46 -28.69 -7.68 -24.02
C LEU A 46 -28.60 -9.22 -24.02
N SER A 47 -28.57 -9.85 -22.84
CA SER A 47 -28.32 -11.30 -22.72
C SER A 47 -29.55 -12.07 -22.24
N PRO A 48 -30.13 -12.95 -23.09
CA PRO A 48 -31.22 -13.83 -22.65
C PRO A 48 -30.76 -14.84 -21.58
N THR A 49 -29.48 -15.21 -21.57
CA THR A 49 -28.88 -16.11 -20.56
C THR A 49 -28.90 -15.47 -19.17
N TYR A 50 -28.52 -14.18 -19.07
CA TYR A 50 -28.52 -13.46 -17.79
C TYR A 50 -29.94 -13.15 -17.30
N ARG A 51 -30.88 -12.95 -18.24
CA ARG A 51 -32.30 -12.76 -17.91
C ARG A 51 -32.89 -14.00 -17.24
N THR A 52 -32.59 -15.20 -17.75
CA THR A 52 -33.07 -16.50 -17.25
C THR A 52 -32.28 -17.02 -16.04
N ALA A 53 -31.13 -16.40 -15.73
CA ALA A 53 -30.32 -16.78 -14.58
C ALA A 53 -31.07 -16.63 -13.24
N ARG A 54 -30.84 -17.58 -12.33
CA ARG A 54 -31.38 -17.58 -10.96
C ARG A 54 -30.84 -16.39 -10.16
N THR A 55 -31.60 -15.96 -9.16
CA THR A 55 -31.27 -14.82 -8.29
C THR A 55 -29.89 -14.96 -7.64
N GLN A 56 -29.46 -16.18 -7.28
CA GLN A 56 -28.14 -16.44 -6.70
C GLN A 56 -26.99 -15.98 -7.60
N VAL A 57 -27.08 -16.21 -8.92
CA VAL A 57 -26.05 -15.81 -9.89
C VAL A 57 -25.98 -14.28 -10.00
N LYS A 58 -27.14 -13.61 -9.93
CA LYS A 58 -27.22 -12.15 -10.00
C LYS A 58 -26.59 -11.51 -8.76
N VAL A 59 -26.90 -12.05 -7.57
CA VAL A 59 -26.27 -11.60 -6.31
C VAL A 59 -24.77 -11.83 -6.34
N PHE A 60 -24.31 -13.01 -6.79
CA PHE A 60 -22.89 -13.30 -6.92
C PHE A 60 -22.18 -12.30 -7.83
N TYR A 61 -22.77 -12.01 -9.00
CA TYR A 61 -22.21 -11.05 -9.95
C TYR A 61 -22.00 -9.66 -9.33
N HIS A 62 -23.00 -9.14 -8.62
CA HIS A 62 -22.86 -7.85 -7.92
C HIS A 62 -21.83 -7.93 -6.79
N ALA A 63 -21.83 -9.01 -6.01
CA ALA A 63 -20.86 -9.20 -4.92
C ALA A 63 -19.42 -9.22 -5.45
N THR A 64 -19.15 -9.87 -6.59
CA THR A 64 -17.83 -9.88 -7.23
C THR A 64 -17.37 -8.47 -7.62
N TRP A 65 -18.24 -7.65 -8.21
CA TRP A 65 -17.87 -6.28 -8.55
C TRP A 65 -17.63 -5.39 -7.33
N ILE A 66 -18.42 -5.57 -6.28
CA ILE A 66 -18.26 -4.84 -5.01
C ILE A 66 -16.93 -5.22 -4.34
N SER A 67 -16.66 -6.52 -4.20
CA SER A 67 -15.42 -7.00 -3.57
C SER A 67 -14.19 -6.58 -4.38
N MET A 68 -14.24 -6.72 -5.71
CA MET A 68 -13.18 -6.26 -6.59
C MET A 68 -12.91 -4.76 -6.43
N GLY A 69 -13.97 -3.94 -6.41
CA GLY A 69 -13.84 -2.50 -6.23
C GLY A 69 -13.23 -2.12 -4.88
N ALA A 70 -13.66 -2.80 -3.80
CA ALA A 70 -13.14 -2.57 -2.46
C ALA A 70 -11.64 -2.89 -2.35
N VAL A 71 -11.24 -4.08 -2.82
CA VAL A 71 -9.84 -4.53 -2.77
C VAL A 71 -8.95 -3.62 -3.61
N PHE A 72 -9.36 -3.31 -4.85
CA PHE A 72 -8.56 -2.48 -5.75
C PHE A 72 -8.24 -1.10 -5.17
N TRP A 73 -9.20 -0.46 -4.51
CA TRP A 73 -8.98 0.85 -3.89
C TRP A 73 -8.20 0.77 -2.58
N ALA A 74 -8.40 -0.28 -1.79
CA ALA A 74 -7.62 -0.51 -0.59
C ALA A 74 -6.13 -0.74 -0.93
N GLU A 75 -5.82 -1.57 -1.93
CA GLU A 75 -4.44 -1.80 -2.40
C GLU A 75 -3.78 -0.52 -2.90
N LYS A 76 -4.52 0.31 -3.65
CA LYS A 76 -4.00 1.61 -4.11
C LYS A 76 -3.67 2.55 -2.94
N GLN A 77 -4.51 2.58 -1.91
CA GLN A 77 -4.26 3.37 -0.70
C GLN A 77 -3.04 2.83 0.06
N LEU A 78 -2.88 1.51 0.14
CA LEU A 78 -1.72 0.88 0.76
C LEU A 78 -0.41 1.30 0.09
N LEU A 79 -0.33 1.24 -1.24
CA LEU A 79 0.85 1.67 -1.99
C LEU A 79 1.20 3.15 -1.74
N GLN A 80 0.19 4.02 -1.69
CA GLN A 80 0.40 5.44 -1.38
C GLN A 80 0.91 5.66 0.05
N PHE A 81 0.44 4.85 1.00
CA PHE A 81 0.90 4.91 2.38
C PHE A 81 2.35 4.44 2.51
N GLU A 82 2.72 3.36 1.82
CA GLU A 82 4.11 2.88 1.75
C GLU A 82 5.03 3.95 1.17
N GLU A 83 4.66 4.56 0.04
CA GLU A 83 5.44 5.62 -0.61
C GLU A 83 5.65 6.82 0.32
N ARG A 84 4.59 7.28 1.01
CA ARG A 84 4.68 8.37 1.99
C ARG A 84 5.62 8.01 3.14
N THR A 85 5.48 6.82 3.69
CA THR A 85 6.31 6.34 4.79
C THR A 85 7.79 6.27 4.39
N MET A 86 8.08 5.74 3.19
CA MET A 86 9.45 5.70 2.67
C MET A 86 10.03 7.11 2.49
N ARG A 87 9.24 8.05 1.98
CA ARG A 87 9.67 9.44 1.80
C ARG A 87 9.93 10.15 3.13
N GLU A 88 9.11 9.90 4.14
CA GLU A 88 9.31 10.42 5.50
C GLU A 88 10.60 9.90 6.13
N GLU A 89 10.85 8.59 6.01
CA GLU A 89 12.09 7.97 6.50
C GLU A 89 13.33 8.50 5.78
N GLN A 90 13.27 8.70 4.45
CA GLN A 90 14.36 9.32 3.69
C GLN A 90 14.63 10.75 4.18
N ASN A 91 13.60 11.57 4.31
CA ASN A 91 13.74 12.95 4.80
C ASN A 91 14.29 13.00 6.24
N ARG A 92 13.87 12.06 7.09
CA ARG A 92 14.39 11.95 8.46
C ARG A 92 15.89 11.61 8.46
N ARG A 93 16.32 10.69 7.60
CA ARG A 93 17.73 10.34 7.43
C ARG A 93 18.54 11.52 6.90
N THR A 94 18.04 12.25 5.92
CA THR A 94 18.70 13.46 5.38
C THR A 94 18.91 14.50 6.48
N LYS A 95 17.87 14.81 7.28
CA LYS A 95 17.99 15.77 8.39
C LYS A 95 19.03 15.35 9.43
N LEU A 96 19.09 14.05 9.76
CA LEU A 96 20.09 13.55 10.70
C LEU A 96 21.51 13.65 10.13
N LEU A 97 21.69 13.43 8.83
CA LEU A 97 22.98 13.63 8.15
C LEU A 97 23.39 15.10 8.14
N ASP A 98 22.45 16.00 7.86
CA ASP A 98 22.68 17.45 7.89
C ASP A 98 23.06 17.92 9.31
N GLU A 99 22.33 17.47 10.35
CA GLU A 99 22.62 17.80 11.75
C GLU A 99 23.97 17.23 12.23
N ALA A 100 24.36 16.04 11.75
CA ALA A 100 25.68 15.46 12.02
C ALA A 100 26.80 16.25 11.34
N ALA A 101 26.59 16.69 10.10
CA ALA A 101 27.51 17.55 9.36
C ALA A 101 27.68 18.93 10.05
N GLU A 102 26.59 19.54 10.51
CA GLU A 102 26.62 20.81 11.25
C GLU A 102 27.35 20.69 12.60
N ARG A 103 27.29 19.52 13.25
CA ARG A 103 28.02 19.24 14.50
C ARG A 103 29.49 18.89 14.30
N GLY A 104 30.00 18.89 13.06
CA GLY A 104 31.39 18.59 12.75
C GLY A 104 31.80 17.13 13.00
N ILE A 105 30.84 16.26 13.32
CA ILE A 105 31.06 14.82 13.40
C ILE A 105 30.82 14.28 12.00
N TYR A 106 31.87 14.33 11.18
CA TYR A 106 31.92 13.50 9.99
C TYR A 106 31.82 12.05 10.47
N LEU A 107 30.78 11.34 10.07
CA LEU A 107 30.85 9.88 10.04
C LEU A 107 32.04 9.59 9.12
N GLU A 108 33.20 9.32 9.71
CA GLU A 108 34.40 8.91 9.00
C GLU A 108 34.02 7.68 8.18
N ALA A 109 33.69 7.90 6.91
CA ALA A 109 33.54 6.85 5.93
C ALA A 109 34.83 6.00 5.84
N ASP A 110 35.94 6.51 6.35
CA ASP A 110 37.20 5.79 6.55
C ASP A 110 37.19 4.82 7.76
N GLN A 111 36.52 5.11 8.87
CA GLN A 111 36.55 4.22 10.04
C GLN A 111 35.75 2.94 9.80
N ALA A 112 34.60 3.02 9.12
CA ALA A 112 33.82 1.83 8.78
C ALA A 112 34.46 0.98 7.66
N ALA A 113 35.24 1.58 6.77
CA ALA A 113 36.02 0.86 5.74
C ALA A 113 37.28 0.19 6.33
N SER A 114 37.92 0.85 7.31
CA SER A 114 39.04 0.30 8.08
C SER A 114 38.61 -0.87 8.97
N ASP A 115 37.46 -0.79 9.64
CA ASP A 115 36.92 -1.87 10.48
C ASP A 115 36.41 -3.09 9.68
N LEU A 116 36.09 -2.91 8.38
CA LEU A 116 35.72 -4.00 7.48
C LEU A 116 36.90 -4.67 6.77
N GLY A 117 38.15 -4.27 7.05
CA GLY A 117 39.34 -4.93 6.55
C GLY A 117 39.51 -4.93 5.02
N LEU A 118 38.89 -3.99 4.30
CA LEU A 118 39.06 -3.85 2.85
C LEU A 118 40.23 -2.92 2.53
N HIS A 119 41.43 -3.27 3.01
CA HIS A 119 42.66 -2.86 2.33
C HIS A 119 42.82 -3.75 1.10
N LYS A 120 42.41 -3.26 -0.07
CA LYS A 120 43.03 -3.75 -1.31
C LYS A 120 44.31 -2.93 -1.51
N SER A 121 45.41 -3.52 -1.06
CA SER A 121 46.76 -3.12 -1.49
C SER A 121 46.86 -3.28 -3.01
N GLU A 122 47.25 -2.18 -3.66
CA GLU A 122 47.85 -2.04 -5.00
C GLU A 122 47.12 -2.64 -6.22
#